data_AF-A0A7C9AQ64-F1
#
_entry.id   AF-A0A7C9AQ64-F1
#
_cell.length_a   1.000
_cell.length_b   1.000
_cell.length_c   1.000
_cell.angle_alpha   90.00
_cell.angle_beta   90.00
_cell.angle_gamma   90.00
#
_symmetry.space_group_name_H-M   'P 1'
#
loop_
_entity.id
_entity.type
_entity.pdbx_description
1 polymer ?
#
loop_
_entity_poly.entity_id
_entity_poly.type
_entity_poly.pdbx_seq_one_letter_code
_entity_poly.pdbx_strand_id
1 'polypeptide(L)'
;MAPTVDEELKLRLYSGSLAQLGPADRFLKILVDIPFAFKRLEVLLFMGTLQEDYLTIKDSFKTLEAACEELKSSRLFLKLLEAVLKTGNRMNSGTYRGGAQAFKLDTLLKLADVKGTDGKTTLLHFVVQEIIRSEGIRAVRVARESRSFSSV
;
A
#
# COMPACT_ATOMS: atom_id res chain seq x y z
N MET A 1 21.43 -27.14 -2.19
CA MET A 1 20.87 -26.89 -3.54
C MET A 1 20.52 -28.23 -4.17
N ALA A 2 19.45 -28.29 -4.95
CA ALA A 2 19.13 -29.48 -5.73
C ALA A 2 20.17 -29.68 -6.85
N PRO A 3 20.59 -30.92 -7.15
CA PRO A 3 21.46 -31.19 -8.27
C PRO A 3 20.75 -30.89 -9.59
N THR A 4 21.53 -30.56 -10.62
CA THR A 4 21.02 -30.51 -12.00
C THR A 4 20.59 -31.91 -12.47
N VAL A 5 19.81 -31.97 -13.56
CA VAL A 5 19.34 -33.24 -14.13
C VAL A 5 20.49 -34.18 -14.48
N ASP A 6 21.58 -33.64 -15.06
CA ASP A 6 22.76 -34.41 -15.43
C ASP A 6 23.53 -34.94 -14.22
N GLU A 7 23.65 -34.14 -13.16
CA GLU A 7 24.27 -34.54 -11.90
C GLU A 7 23.44 -35.62 -11.19
N GLU A 8 22.12 -35.45 -11.15
CA GLU A 8 21.21 -36.46 -10.60
C GLU A 8 21.34 -37.79 -11.36
N LEU A 9 21.36 -37.75 -12.71
CA LEU A 9 21.53 -38.95 -13.52
C LEU A 9 22.86 -39.65 -13.24
N LYS A 10 23.97 -38.90 -13.18
CA LYS A 10 25.30 -39.45 -12.84
C LYS A 10 25.32 -40.09 -11.45
N LEU A 11 24.73 -39.43 -10.46
CA LEU A 11 24.62 -39.98 -9.10
C LEU A 11 23.73 -41.24 -9.08
N ARG A 12 22.60 -41.25 -9.78
CA ARG A 12 21.73 -42.42 -9.86
C ARG A 12 22.42 -43.62 -10.50
N LEU A 13 23.15 -43.41 -11.59
CA LEU A 13 23.86 -44.45 -12.35
C LEU A 13 25.18 -44.89 -11.71
N TYR A 14 25.70 -44.17 -10.72
CA TYR A 14 26.94 -44.52 -10.05
C TYR A 14 26.81 -45.85 -9.30
N SER A 15 27.57 -46.86 -9.74
CA SER A 15 27.60 -48.22 -9.19
C SER A 15 28.86 -48.53 -8.38
N GLY A 16 29.73 -47.55 -8.17
CA GLY A 16 30.95 -47.70 -7.37
C GLY A 16 30.68 -47.65 -5.86
N SER A 17 31.75 -47.79 -5.06
CA SER A 17 31.62 -47.71 -3.61
C SER A 17 31.39 -46.27 -3.17
N LEU A 18 30.39 -46.04 -2.30
CA LEU A 18 30.16 -44.72 -1.68
C LEU A 18 31.42 -44.15 -1.03
N ALA A 19 32.35 -45.00 -0.56
CA ALA A 19 33.63 -44.60 0.01
C ALA A 19 34.51 -43.78 -0.94
N GLN A 20 34.36 -43.96 -2.25
CA GLN A 20 35.11 -43.27 -3.30
C GLN A 20 34.51 -41.90 -3.65
N LEU A 21 33.30 -41.59 -3.17
CA LEU A 21 32.66 -40.29 -3.35
C LEU A 21 33.09 -39.32 -2.26
N GLY A 22 33.25 -38.06 -2.64
CA GLY A 22 33.43 -36.96 -1.69
C GLY A 22 32.21 -36.81 -0.76
N PRO A 23 32.35 -36.13 0.40
CA PRO A 23 31.25 -36.01 1.37
C PRO A 23 29.95 -35.43 0.79
N ALA A 24 30.04 -34.41 -0.08
CA ALA A 24 28.88 -33.79 -0.71
C ALA A 24 28.17 -34.74 -1.70
N ASP A 25 28.93 -35.40 -2.58
CA ASP A 25 28.40 -36.34 -3.56
C ASP A 25 27.79 -37.57 -2.88
N ARG A 26 28.39 -38.03 -1.79
CA ARG A 26 27.85 -39.13 -0.97
C ARG A 26 26.50 -38.77 -0.36
N PHE A 27 26.39 -37.56 0.20
CA PHE A 27 25.12 -37.06 0.73
C PHE A 27 24.06 -36.97 -0.38
N LEU A 28 24.39 -36.36 -1.52
CA LEU A 28 23.46 -36.25 -2.65
C LEU A 28 23.09 -37.61 -3.23
N LYS A 29 24.02 -38.57 -3.32
CA LYS A 29 23.76 -39.93 -3.77
C LYS A 29 22.67 -40.61 -2.94
N ILE A 30 22.76 -40.49 -1.61
CA ILE A 30 21.72 -41.02 -0.70
C ILE A 30 20.39 -40.27 -0.92
N LEU A 31 20.45 -38.95 -1.11
CA LEU A 31 19.25 -38.13 -1.26
C LEU A 31 18.48 -38.41 -2.55
N VAL A 32 19.17 -38.59 -3.69
CA VAL A 32 18.53 -38.84 -5.00
C VAL A 32 17.84 -40.21 -5.05
N ASP A 33 18.30 -41.18 -4.25
CA ASP A 33 17.65 -42.49 -4.17
C ASP A 33 16.28 -42.41 -3.45
N ILE A 34 16.03 -41.34 -2.68
CA ILE A 34 14.71 -41.06 -2.10
C ILE A 34 13.77 -40.50 -3.19
N PRO A 35 12.60 -41.11 -3.43
CA PRO A 35 11.66 -40.61 -4.42
C PRO A 35 11.25 -39.16 -4.15
N PHE A 36 11.46 -38.29 -5.14
CA PHE A 36 11.09 -36.87 -5.11
C PHE A 36 11.69 -36.06 -3.94
N ALA A 37 12.87 -36.43 -3.45
CA ALA A 37 13.49 -35.83 -2.25
C ALA A 37 13.46 -34.30 -2.24
N PHE A 38 13.93 -33.65 -3.31
CA PHE A 38 14.00 -32.19 -3.38
C PHE A 38 12.62 -31.54 -3.46
N LYS A 39 11.68 -32.12 -4.22
CA LYS A 39 10.28 -31.65 -4.22
C LYS A 39 9.62 -31.78 -2.85
N ARG A 40 9.90 -32.87 -2.12
CA ARG A 40 9.41 -33.06 -0.74
C ARG A 40 10.00 -32.01 0.20
N LEU A 41 11.28 -31.68 0.07
CA LEU A 41 11.91 -30.62 0.85
C LEU A 41 11.32 -29.23 0.53
N GLU A 42 11.05 -28.93 -0.74
CA GLU A 42 10.35 -27.69 -1.15
C GLU A 42 8.96 -27.61 -0.52
N VAL A 43 8.19 -28.71 -0.57
CA VAL A 43 6.86 -28.76 0.05
C VAL A 43 6.95 -28.64 1.57
N LEU A 44 7.91 -29.30 2.22
CA LEU A 44 8.11 -29.18 3.67
C LEU A 44 8.47 -27.76 4.08
N LEU A 45 9.34 -27.09 3.31
CA LEU A 45 9.66 -25.68 3.52
C LEU A 45 8.40 -24.81 3.37
N PHE A 46 7.65 -25.00 2.29
CA PHE A 46 6.40 -24.29 2.07
C PHE A 46 5.39 -24.53 3.20
N MET A 47 5.21 -25.77 3.66
CA MET A 47 4.33 -26.07 4.79
C MET A 47 4.79 -25.37 6.07
N GLY A 48 6.11 -25.21 6.26
CA GLY A 48 6.69 -24.50 7.39
C GLY A 48 6.47 -22.99 7.35
N THR A 49 6.46 -22.36 6.17
CA THR A 49 6.31 -20.90 6.04
C THR A 49 4.90 -20.43 5.68
N LEU A 50 4.06 -21.31 5.14
CA LEU A 50 2.75 -20.97 4.55
C LEU A 50 1.90 -20.13 5.49
N GLN A 51 1.83 -20.50 6.76
CA GLN A 51 0.96 -19.80 7.70
C GLN A 51 1.44 -18.37 7.97
N GLU A 52 2.75 -18.16 8.11
CA GLU A 52 3.35 -16.85 8.31
C GLU A 52 3.20 -15.97 7.06
N ASP A 53 3.49 -16.54 5.89
CA ASP A 53 3.34 -15.87 4.59
C ASP A 53 1.88 -15.45 4.36
N TYR A 54 0.93 -16.36 4.62
CA TYR A 54 -0.50 -16.09 4.52
C TYR A 54 -0.94 -14.97 5.44
N LEU A 55 -0.55 -15.00 6.72
CA LEU A 55 -0.93 -13.97 7.68
C LEU A 55 -0.37 -12.60 7.28
N THR A 56 0.89 -12.55 6.86
CA THR A 56 1.54 -11.32 6.40
C THR A 56 0.82 -10.70 5.20
N ILE A 57 0.47 -11.52 4.20
CA ILE A 57 -0.28 -11.06 3.03
C ILE A 57 -1.68 -10.60 3.43
N LYS A 58 -2.38 -11.38 4.26
CA LYS A 58 -3.73 -11.06 4.73
C LYS A 58 -3.78 -9.72 5.46
N ASP A 59 -2.84 -9.47 6.36
CA ASP A 59 -2.81 -8.22 7.13
C ASP A 59 -2.42 -7.01 6.26
N SER A 60 -1.58 -7.22 5.25
CA SER A 60 -1.31 -6.20 4.21
C SER A 60 -2.59 -5.82 3.45
N PHE A 61 -3.41 -6.80 3.06
CA PHE A 61 -4.70 -6.53 2.41
C PHE A 61 -5.70 -5.82 3.33
N LYS A 62 -5.84 -6.25 4.58
CA LYS A 62 -6.71 -5.56 5.55
C LYS A 62 -6.31 -4.11 5.73
N THR A 63 -5.00 -3.84 5.81
CA THR A 63 -4.48 -2.47 5.96
C THR A 63 -4.85 -1.62 4.74
N LEU A 64 -4.69 -2.17 3.53
CA LEU A 64 -5.05 -1.47 2.30
C LEU A 64 -6.56 -1.20 2.20
N GLU A 65 -7.37 -2.19 2.54
CA GLU A 65 -8.84 -2.10 2.55
C GLU A 65 -9.32 -1.03 3.54
N ALA A 66 -8.82 -1.09 4.78
CA ALA A 66 -9.14 -0.11 5.82
C ALA A 66 -8.73 1.32 5.40
N ALA A 67 -7.51 1.51 4.89
CA ALA A 67 -7.06 2.82 4.42
C ALA A 67 -7.92 3.36 3.26
N CYS A 68 -8.31 2.49 2.32
CA CYS A 68 -9.19 2.87 1.22
C CYS A 68 -10.59 3.26 1.72
N GLU A 69 -11.15 2.52 2.66
CA GLU A 69 -12.47 2.82 3.23
C GLU A 69 -12.44 4.10 4.06
N GLU A 70 -11.39 4.32 4.88
CA GLU A 70 -11.20 5.56 5.63
C GLU A 70 -11.13 6.78 4.71
N LEU A 71 -10.37 6.71 3.61
CA LEU A 71 -10.28 7.82 2.65
C LEU A 71 -11.61 8.10 1.95
N LYS A 72 -12.34 7.04 1.54
CA LYS A 72 -13.64 7.17 0.84
C LYS A 72 -14.75 7.67 1.77
N SER A 73 -14.76 7.21 3.01
CA SER A 73 -15.77 7.58 4.02
C SER A 73 -15.45 8.89 4.73
N SER A 74 -14.18 9.35 4.69
CA SER A 74 -13.77 10.61 5.32
C SER A 74 -14.35 11.82 4.60
N ARG A 75 -15.46 12.29 5.16
CA ARG A 75 -16.10 13.54 4.76
C ARG A 75 -15.15 14.74 4.78
N LEU A 76 -14.27 14.83 5.78
CA LEU A 76 -13.31 15.94 5.88
C LEU A 76 -12.28 15.87 4.76
N PHE A 77 -11.80 14.67 4.40
CA PHE A 77 -10.91 14.49 3.26
C PHE A 77 -11.57 14.91 1.95
N LEU A 78 -12.83 14.50 1.70
CA LEU A 78 -13.59 14.94 0.52
C LEU A 78 -13.77 16.47 0.48
N LYS A 79 -14.01 17.11 1.64
CA LYS A 79 -14.10 18.57 1.74
C LYS A 79 -12.76 19.26 1.44
N LEU A 80 -11.66 18.67 1.87
CA LEU A 80 -10.33 19.14 1.51
C LEU A 80 -10.10 19.07 0.00
N LEU A 81 -10.44 17.94 -0.64
CA LEU A 81 -10.33 17.81 -2.10
C LEU A 81 -11.18 18.87 -2.83
N GLU A 82 -12.41 19.09 -2.37
CA GLU A 82 -13.30 20.13 -2.92
C GLU A 82 -12.70 21.54 -2.78
N ALA A 83 -12.15 21.87 -1.62
CA ALA A 83 -11.51 23.16 -1.35
C ALA A 83 -10.28 23.38 -2.24
N VAL A 84 -9.43 22.37 -2.38
CA VAL A 84 -8.25 22.41 -3.26
C VAL A 84 -8.66 22.60 -4.73
N LEU A 85 -9.66 21.85 -5.21
CA LEU A 85 -10.13 21.97 -6.59
C LEU A 85 -10.70 23.37 -6.87
N LYS A 86 -11.56 23.89 -5.98
CA LYS A 86 -12.15 25.22 -6.11
C LYS A 86 -11.08 26.32 -6.11
N THR A 87 -10.12 26.21 -5.19
CA THR A 87 -9.03 27.18 -5.08
C THR A 87 -8.12 27.14 -6.31
N GLY A 88 -7.73 25.95 -6.75
CA GLY A 88 -6.95 25.76 -7.97
C GLY A 88 -7.63 26.32 -9.22
N ASN A 89 -8.93 26.06 -9.38
CA ASN A 89 -9.73 26.62 -10.48
C ASN A 89 -9.82 28.15 -10.42
N ARG A 90 -9.98 28.71 -9.22
CA ARG A 90 -10.00 30.17 -9.04
C ARG A 90 -8.66 30.80 -9.40
N MET A 91 -7.55 30.21 -8.97
CA MET A 91 -6.20 30.70 -9.26
C MET A 91 -5.84 30.59 -10.74
N ASN A 92 -6.33 29.57 -11.44
CA ASN A 92 -6.03 29.33 -12.85
C ASN A 92 -7.15 29.83 -13.79
N SER A 93 -8.07 30.66 -13.30
CA SER A 93 -9.17 31.22 -14.09
C SER A 93 -8.63 31.98 -15.31
N GLY A 94 -9.17 31.70 -16.49
CA GLY A 94 -8.73 32.30 -17.76
C GLY A 94 -7.50 31.64 -18.39
N THR A 95 -6.97 30.57 -17.81
CA THR A 95 -5.90 29.75 -18.40
C THR A 95 -6.43 28.38 -18.83
N TYR A 96 -5.66 27.63 -19.62
CA TYR A 96 -6.00 26.24 -19.97
C TYR A 96 -6.06 25.28 -18.76
N ARG A 97 -5.56 25.71 -17.59
CA ARG A 97 -5.59 24.95 -16.33
C ARG A 97 -6.80 25.27 -15.46
N GLY A 98 -7.63 26.24 -15.84
CA GLY A 98 -8.88 26.56 -15.16
C GLY A 98 -10.02 25.61 -15.54
N GLY A 99 -11.07 25.55 -14.71
CA GLY A 99 -12.25 24.73 -15.00
C GLY A 99 -12.03 23.21 -14.93
N ALA A 100 -11.00 22.77 -14.21
CA ALA A 100 -10.72 21.36 -13.98
C ALA A 100 -11.85 20.69 -13.19
N GLN A 101 -12.15 19.44 -13.52
CA GLN A 101 -13.12 18.61 -12.79
C GLN A 101 -12.47 17.76 -11.70
N ALA A 102 -11.16 17.49 -11.81
CA ALA A 102 -10.39 16.70 -10.87
C ALA A 102 -8.91 17.11 -10.94
N PHE A 103 -8.14 16.65 -9.96
CA PHE A 103 -6.69 16.80 -9.93
C PHE A 103 -6.05 15.50 -9.40
N LYS A 104 -4.77 15.27 -9.69
CA LYS A 104 -4.02 14.11 -9.16
C LYS A 104 -3.75 14.30 -7.66
N LEU A 105 -3.93 13.28 -6.82
CA LEU A 105 -3.76 13.38 -5.36
C LEU A 105 -2.36 13.87 -4.94
N ASP A 106 -1.33 13.55 -5.70
CA ASP A 106 0.05 14.03 -5.56
C ASP A 106 0.19 15.56 -5.69
N THR A 107 -0.85 16.27 -6.13
CA THR A 107 -0.95 17.74 -6.05
C THR A 107 -1.06 18.22 -4.60
N LEU A 108 -1.62 17.42 -3.69
CA LEU A 108 -1.74 17.78 -2.27
C LEU A 108 -0.37 18.04 -1.62
N LEU A 109 0.66 17.30 -2.05
CA LEU A 109 2.04 17.48 -1.58
C LEU A 109 2.62 18.84 -2.01
N LYS A 110 2.13 19.41 -3.11
CA LYS A 110 2.63 20.67 -3.69
C LYS A 110 2.00 21.92 -3.08
N LEU A 111 0.96 21.76 -2.26
CA LEU A 111 0.26 22.91 -1.66
C LEU A 111 1.16 23.71 -0.72
N ALA A 112 2.15 23.07 -0.11
CA ALA A 112 3.13 23.73 0.74
C ALA A 112 4.14 24.58 -0.05
N ASP A 113 4.35 24.27 -1.34
CA ASP A 113 5.36 24.94 -2.17
C ASP A 113 4.82 26.22 -2.83
N VAL A 114 3.50 26.31 -3.01
CA VAL A 114 2.86 27.48 -3.61
C VAL A 114 2.70 28.56 -2.56
N LYS A 115 3.49 29.63 -2.67
CA LYS A 115 3.47 30.77 -1.75
C LYS A 115 2.62 31.92 -2.28
N GLY A 116 1.97 32.63 -1.37
CA GLY A 116 1.32 33.90 -1.63
C GLY A 116 2.32 35.03 -1.89
N THR A 117 1.80 36.22 -2.17
CA THR A 117 2.59 37.42 -2.45
C THR A 117 3.44 37.89 -1.26
N ASP A 118 3.06 37.48 -0.04
CA ASP A 118 3.83 37.74 1.18
C ASP A 118 5.08 36.85 1.33
N GLY A 119 5.23 35.83 0.48
CA GLY A 119 6.30 34.84 0.54
C GLY A 119 6.30 33.95 1.79
N LYS A 120 5.28 34.08 2.65
CA LYS A 120 5.18 33.43 3.96
C LYS A 120 4.01 32.46 4.01
N THR A 121 2.85 32.89 3.55
CA THR A 121 1.63 32.08 3.58
C THR A 121 1.60 31.17 2.37
N THR A 122 1.42 29.87 2.59
CA THR A 122 1.32 28.89 1.50
C THR A 122 -0.14 28.61 1.16
N LEU A 123 -0.37 28.01 -0.02
CA LEU A 123 -1.69 27.55 -0.42
C LEU A 123 -2.25 26.52 0.56
N LEU A 124 -1.40 25.68 1.15
CA LEU A 124 -1.81 24.76 2.21
C LEU A 124 -2.38 25.50 3.43
N HIS A 125 -1.72 26.56 3.91
CA HIS A 125 -2.23 27.37 5.04
C HIS A 125 -3.63 27.93 4.72
N PHE A 126 -3.78 28.49 3.51
CA PHE A 126 -5.05 29.05 3.06
C PHE A 126 -6.16 27.99 3.00
N VAL A 127 -5.90 26.83 2.38
CA VAL A 127 -6.87 25.73 2.27
C VAL A 127 -7.29 25.23 3.65
N VAL A 128 -6.36 25.07 4.59
CA VAL A 128 -6.68 24.66 5.97
C VAL A 128 -7.57 25.68 6.67
N GLN A 129 -7.26 26.97 6.58
CA GLN A 129 -8.08 28.03 7.17
C GLN A 129 -9.51 28.03 6.58
N GLU A 130 -9.63 27.83 5.28
CA GLU A 130 -10.92 27.78 4.60
C GLU A 130 -11.75 26.55 5.02
N ILE A 131 -11.12 25.40 5.22
CA ILE A 131 -11.77 24.19 5.76
C ILE A 131 -12.24 24.46 7.20
N ILE A 132 -11.39 25.00 8.07
CA ILE A 132 -11.76 25.32 9.47
C ILE A 132 -12.95 26.27 9.50
N ARG A 133 -12.92 27.31 8.66
CA ARG A 133 -14.01 28.29 8.55
C ARG A 133 -15.33 27.63 8.11
N SER A 134 -15.30 26.84 7.03
CA SER A 134 -16.49 26.20 6.49
C SER A 134 -17.09 25.14 7.43
N GLU A 135 -16.22 24.34 8.09
CA GLU A 135 -16.63 23.34 9.07
C GLU A 135 -17.15 23.97 10.38
N GLY A 136 -16.52 25.05 10.84
CA GLY A 136 -16.99 25.81 12.00
C GLY A 136 -18.40 26.39 11.77
N ILE A 137 -18.66 26.98 10.60
CA ILE A 137 -20.00 27.47 10.24
C ILE A 137 -21.03 26.32 10.24
N ARG A 138 -20.64 25.15 9.72
CA ARG A 138 -21.53 23.99 9.70
C ARG A 138 -21.86 23.49 11.10
N ALA A 139 -20.87 23.38 11.99
CA ALA A 139 -21.07 22.97 13.37
C ALA A 139 -22.06 23.89 14.09
N VAL A 140 -21.96 25.20 13.88
CA VAL A 140 -22.90 26.19 14.43
C VAL A 140 -24.33 26.00 13.88
N ARG A 141 -24.49 25.67 12.59
CA ARG A 141 -25.82 25.40 12.00
C ARG A 141 -26.46 24.15 12.58
N VAL A 142 -25.71 23.05 12.66
CA VAL A 142 -26.17 21.79 13.25
C VAL A 142 -26.59 22.01 14.71
N ALA A 143 -25.79 22.74 15.49
CA ALA A 143 -26.12 23.04 16.89
C ALA A 143 -27.39 23.90 17.04
N ARG A 144 -27.66 24.81 16.10
CA ARG A 144 -28.90 25.62 16.07
C ARG A 144 -30.13 24.78 15.75
N GLU A 145 -30.03 23.89 14.77
CA GLU A 145 -31.12 22.98 14.39
C GLU A 145 -31.48 22.04 15.55
N SER A 146 -30.49 21.43 16.21
CA SER A 146 -30.71 20.55 17.36
C SER A 146 -31.41 21.25 18.54
N ARG A 147 -31.12 22.53 18.79
CA ARG A 147 -31.79 23.33 19.84
C ARG A 147 -33.25 23.66 19.49
N SER A 148 -33.56 23.82 18.20
CA SER A 148 -34.92 24.08 17.74
C SER A 148 -35.83 22.85 17.85
N PHE A 149 -35.28 21.63 17.77
CA PHE A 149 -36.03 20.39 17.94
C PHE A 149 -36.24 19.98 19.40
N SER A 150 -35.42 20.47 20.32
CA SER A 150 -35.52 20.18 21.76
C SER A 150 -36.41 21.17 22.52
N SER A 151 -36.99 22.16 21.82
CA SER A 151 -37.89 23.18 22.36
C SER A 151 -39.35 23.02 21.90
N VAL A 152 -39.69 21.85 21.33
CA VAL A 152 -41.07 21.44 20.95
C VAL A 152 -41.48 20.24 21.79
#